data_AF-A0A822I0V9-F1
#
_entry.id   AF-A0A822I0V9-F1
#
_cell.length_a   1.000
_cell.length_b   1.000
_cell.length_c   1.000
_cell.angle_alpha   90.00
_cell.angle_beta   90.00
_cell.angle_gamma   90.00
#
_symmetry.space_group_name_H-M   'P 1'
#
loop_
_entity.id
_entity.type
_entity.pdbx_description
1 polymer ?
#
loop_
_entity_poly.entity_id
_entity_poly.type
_entity_poly.pdbx_seq_one_letter_code
_entity_poly.pdbx_strand_id
1 'polypeptide(L)' 'SIRLRLTIPANAQAQIIFEPLFPGARCVRLIERNETIWPLRLEYSTRNHIITNELNTGWMIVQTGSGQYEYEAYWQ' A
#
# COMPACT_ATOMS: atom_id res chain seq x y z
N SER A 1 2.17 -1.58 -13.42
CA SER A 1 1.65 -1.18 -12.10
C SER A 1 0.18 -1.56 -12.02
N ILE A 2 -0.39 -1.57 -10.83
CA ILE A 2 -1.82 -1.67 -10.60
C ILE A 2 -2.23 -0.39 -9.89
N ARG A 3 -3.28 0.26 -10.42
CA ARG A 3 -3.89 1.42 -9.78
C ARG A 3 -5.20 1.00 -9.11
N LEU A 4 -5.32 1.31 -7.83
CA LEU A 4 -6.48 1.00 -7.01
C LEU A 4 -7.06 2.30 -6.46
N ARG A 5 -8.33 2.58 -6.77
CA ARG A 5 -9.07 3.67 -6.16
C ARG A 5 -10.08 3.08 -5.19
N LEU A 6 -10.12 3.58 -3.97
CA LEU A 6 -11.02 3.08 -2.95
C LEU A 6 -11.58 4.19 -2.07
N THR A 7 -12.78 3.96 -1.55
CA THR A 7 -13.44 4.83 -0.56
C THR A 7 -13.76 3.99 0.66
N ILE A 8 -13.20 4.36 1.81
CA ILE A 8 -13.45 3.70 3.10
C ILE A 8 -14.53 4.51 3.81
N PRO A 9 -15.64 3.88 4.23
CA PRO A 9 -16.72 4.58 4.92
C PRO A 9 -16.23 5.19 6.24
N ALA A 10 -17.00 6.16 6.74
CA ALA A 10 -16.70 6.80 8.01
C ALA A 10 -16.63 5.77 9.15
N ASN A 11 -15.70 5.98 10.09
CA ASN A 11 -15.47 5.12 11.26
C ASN A 11 -15.07 3.67 10.93
N ALA A 12 -14.58 3.40 9.73
CA ALA A 12 -14.02 2.10 9.36
C ALA A 12 -12.49 2.14 9.25
N GLN A 13 -11.87 0.99 9.48
CA GLN A 13 -10.50 0.69 9.12
C GLN A 13 -10.53 -0.36 8.00
N ALA A 14 -9.61 -0.24 7.05
CA ALA A 14 -9.46 -1.23 6.01
C ALA A 14 -8.03 -1.77 5.96
N GLN A 15 -7.94 -3.01 5.51
CA GLN A 15 -6.70 -3.66 5.15
C GLN A 15 -6.73 -3.91 3.65
N ILE A 16 -5.70 -3.42 2.97
CA ILE A 16 -5.52 -3.59 1.53
C ILE A 16 -4.30 -4.49 1.36
N ILE A 17 -4.47 -5.57 0.61
CA ILE A 17 -3.42 -6.56 0.38
C ILE A 17 -3.06 -6.55 -1.09
N PHE A 18 -1.80 -6.25 -1.39
CA PHE A 18 -1.21 -6.35 -2.72
C PHE A 18 -0.41 -7.65 -2.80
N GLU A 19 -0.94 -8.64 -3.49
CA GLU A 19 -0.31 -9.94 -3.70
C GLU A 19 0.80 -9.87 -4.78
N PRO A 20 1.74 -10.83 -4.81
CA PRO A 20 2.71 -10.98 -5.89
C PRO A 20 2.02 -11.26 -7.23
N LEU A 21 2.48 -10.61 -8.30
CA LEU A 21 1.93 -10.86 -9.64
C LEU A 21 2.49 -12.12 -10.30
N PHE A 22 3.64 -12.60 -9.85
CA PHE A 22 4.30 -13.82 -10.33
C PHE A 22 5.20 -14.39 -9.21
N PRO A 23 5.62 -15.67 -9.29
CA PRO A 23 6.50 -16.26 -8.29
C PRO A 23 7.80 -15.45 -8.10
N GLY A 24 8.08 -15.04 -6.87
CA GLY A 24 9.24 -14.21 -6.53
C GLY A 24 9.06 -12.70 -6.71
N ALA A 25 7.94 -12.25 -7.30
CA ALA A 25 7.63 -10.84 -7.39
C ALA A 25 7.40 -10.24 -6.01
N ARG A 26 7.82 -8.99 -5.80
CA ARG A 26 7.46 -8.22 -4.61
C ARG A 26 7.08 -6.80 -4.97
N CYS A 27 6.17 -6.21 -4.20
CA CYS A 27 5.87 -4.79 -4.36
C CYS A 27 7.10 -3.97 -3.93
N VAL A 28 7.69 -3.26 -4.89
CA VAL A 28 8.90 -2.45 -4.71
C VAL A 28 8.61 -0.98 -4.56
N ARG A 29 7.41 -0.52 -4.94
CA ARG A 29 7.01 0.89 -4.81
C ARG A 29 5.50 1.02 -4.69
N LEU A 30 5.06 1.84 -3.74
CA LEU A 30 3.65 2.23 -3.57
C LEU A 30 3.57 3.75 -3.60
N ILE A 31 2.67 4.27 -4.43
CA ILE A 31 2.40 5.70 -4.59
C ILE A 31 0.97 5.98 -4.16
N GLU A 32 0.74 7.05 -3.39
CA GLU A 32 -0.60 7.59 -3.10
C GLU A 32 -0.64 9.05 -3.55
N ARG A 33 -1.63 9.45 -4.36
CA ARG A 33 -1.81 10.86 -4.82
C ARG A 33 -0.51 11.52 -5.35
N ASN A 34 0.27 10.78 -6.13
CA ASN A 34 1.58 11.14 -6.68
C ASN A 34 2.76 11.19 -5.68
N GLU A 35 2.56 10.83 -4.41
CA GLU A 35 3.63 10.73 -3.41
C GLU A 35 4.03 9.27 -3.18
N THR A 36 5.33 8.98 -3.15
CA THR A 36 5.82 7.64 -2.84
C THR A 36 5.71 7.37 -1.34
N ILE A 37 4.79 6.49 -0.97
CA ILE A 37 4.55 6.06 0.42
C ILE A 37 5.27 4.74 0.76
N TRP A 38 5.88 4.08 -0.22
CA TRP A 38 6.81 2.97 0.00
C TRP A 38 7.79 2.83 -1.18
N PRO A 39 9.08 2.52 -0.95
CA PRO A 39 9.74 2.41 0.34
C PRO A 39 10.05 3.82 0.87
N LEU A 40 9.62 4.11 2.09
CA LEU A 40 9.93 5.39 2.72
C LEU A 40 11.38 5.35 3.22
N ARG A 41 12.18 6.35 2.83
CA ARG A 41 13.38 6.70 3.57
C ARG A 41 12.88 7.30 4.89
N LEU A 42 13.18 6.61 5.99
CA LEU A 42 12.96 7.02 7.39
C LEU A 42 12.67 8.52 7.53
N GLU A 43 11.41 8.88 7.80
CA GLU A 43 10.96 10.09 8.54
C GLU A 43 9.50 10.45 8.26
N TYR A 44 8.94 10.04 7.13
CA TYR A 44 7.52 10.24 6.85
C TYR A 44 6.71 9.02 7.28
N SER A 45 6.45 8.92 8.58
CA SER A 45 5.15 8.38 9.01
C SER A 45 4.08 9.21 8.29
N THR A 46 3.62 8.74 7.12
CA THR A 46 2.40 9.26 6.53
C THR A 46 1.32 8.86 7.50
N ARG A 47 0.88 9.83 8.33
CA ARG A 47 0.11 9.66 9.58
C ARG A 47 -1.14 8.77 9.51
N ASN A 48 -1.50 8.28 8.32
CA ASN A 48 -2.73 7.55 8.03
C ASN A 48 -2.51 6.13 7.48
N HIS A 49 -1.26 5.68 7.29
CA HIS A 49 -0.98 4.35 6.71
C HIS A 49 0.03 3.57 7.55
N ILE A 50 -0.29 2.31 7.85
CA ILE A 50 0.69 1.33 8.33
C ILE A 50 0.95 0.35 7.18
N ILE A 51 2.19 0.34 6.68
CA ILE A 51 2.58 -0.49 5.54
C ILE A 51 3.50 -1.61 6.06
N THR A 52 3.12 -2.85 5.78
CA THR A 52 3.89 -4.05 6.14
C THR A 52 4.23 -4.82 4.88
N ASN A 53 5.50 -5.22 4.75
CA ASN A 53 5.96 -6.13 3.71
C ASN A 53 6.18 -7.51 4.34
N GLU A 54 5.37 -8.49 3.97
CA GLU A 54 5.44 -9.85 4.49
C GLU A 54 6.39 -10.68 3.62
N LEU A 55 7.57 -11.00 4.17
CA LEU A 55 8.66 -11.62 3.42
C LEU A 55 8.37 -13.06 2.97
N ASN A 56 7.52 -13.79 3.70
CA ASN A 56 7.20 -15.18 3.39
C ASN A 56 6.25 -15.33 2.21
N THR A 57 5.30 -14.40 2.09
CA THR A 57 4.23 -14.42 1.09
C THR A 57 4.50 -13.46 -0.07
N GLY A 58 5.43 -12.50 0.12
CA GLY A 58 5.66 -11.40 -0.81
C GLY A 58 4.55 -10.34 -0.79
N TRP A 59 3.65 -10.40 0.19
CA TRP A 59 2.50 -9.50 0.31
C TRP A 59 2.94 -8.11 0.76
N MET A 60 2.30 -7.10 0.21
CA MET A 60 2.31 -5.76 0.80
C MET A 60 0.94 -5.45 1.37
N ILE A 61 0.91 -5.20 2.67
CA ILE A 61 -0.30 -4.93 3.44
C ILE A 61 -0.31 -3.46 3.82
N VAL A 62 -1.37 -2.75 3.46
CA VAL A 62 -1.61 -1.36 3.82
C VAL A 62 -2.82 -1.30 4.73
N GLN A 63 -2.62 -0.90 5.98
CA GLN A 63 -3.70 -0.59 6.91
C GLN A 63 -3.97 0.91 6.86
N THR A 64 -5.21 1.29 6.65
CA THR A 64 -5.61 2.70 6.51
C THR A 64 -7.02 2.93 7.06
N GLY A 65 -7.32 4.17 7.42
CA GLY A 65 -8.59 4.58 8.03
C GLY A 65 -9.65 5.02 7.02
N SER A 66 -10.72 5.63 7.51
CA SER A 66 -11.76 6.23 6.66
C SER A 66 -11.20 7.31 5.75
N GLY A 67 -11.62 7.33 4.48
CA GLY A 67 -11.14 8.32 3.52
C GLY A 67 -11.26 7.87 2.07
N GLN A 68 -10.77 8.72 1.17
CA GLN A 68 -10.64 8.41 -0.26
C GLN A 68 -9.17 8.28 -0.63
N TYR A 69 -8.83 7.16 -1.24
CA TYR A 69 -7.44 6.82 -1.57
C TYR A 69 -7.31 6.43 -3.03
N GLU A 70 -6.16 6.75 -3.60
CA GLU A 70 -5.74 6.28 -4.90
C GLU A 70 -4.30 5.79 -4.78
N TYR A 71 -4.14 4.48 -4.84
CA TYR A 71 -2.85 3.80 -4.77
C TYR A 71 -2.37 3.39 -6.15
N GLU A 72 -1.08 3.50 -6.38
CA GLU A 72 -0.41 2.90 -7.53
C GLU A 72 0.76 2.03 -7.06
N ALA A 73 0.62 0.72 -7.24
CA ALA A 73 1.59 -0.29 -6.81
C ALA A 73 2.43 -0.80 -7.99
N TYR A 74 3.71 -1.06 -7.71
CA TYR A 74 4.69 -1.56 -8.69
C TYR A 74 5.39 -2.79 -8.14
N TRP A 75 5.54 -3.81 -8.97
CA TRP A 75 6.22 -5.06 -8.66
C TRP A 75 7.52 -5.18 -9.44
N GLN A 76 8.47 -5.91 -8.88
CA GLN A 76 9.68 -6.38 -9.52
C GLN A 76 9.96 -7.83 -9.09
#